data_AF-A0A6J4T5F5-F1
#
_entry.id   AF-A0A6J4T5F5-F1
#
_cell.length_a   1.000
_cell.length_b   1.000
_cell.length_c   1.000
_cell.angle_alpha   90.00
_cell.angle_beta   90.00
_cell.angle_gamma   90.00
#
_symmetry.space_group_name_H-M   'P 1'
#
loop_
_entity.id
_entity.type
_entity.pdbx_description
1 polymer ?
#
loop_
_entity_poly.entity_id
_entity_poly.type
_entity_poly.pdbx_seq_one_letter_code
_entity_poly.pdbx_strand_id
1 'polypeptide(L)' 'MVEAVGQEYWPAYLDSVARLLKPGGRAAIQFISIDHALFGAYASSADFIQTYVFPGGMLIDEPRFEALARD' A
#
# COMPACT_ATOMS: atom_id res chain seq x y z
N MET A 1 6.52 0.44 -7.12
CA MET A 1 6.05 -0.53 -6.10
C MET A 1 4.93 0.17 -5.31
N VAL A 2 3.93 -0.52 -4.79
CA VAL A 2 2.77 0.13 -4.13
C VAL A 2 3.18 0.88 -2.86
N GLU A 3 4.33 0.54 -2.28
CA GLU A 3 4.97 1.19 -1.16
C GLU A 3 5.35 2.66 -1.45
N ALA A 4 5.63 2.99 -2.72
CA ALA A 4 5.96 4.34 -3.15
C ALA A 4 4.72 5.19 -3.51
N VAL A 5 3.52 4.60 -3.47
CA VAL A 5 2.26 5.28 -3.76
C VAL A 5 1.84 6.16 -2.57
N GLY A 6 2.12 5.71 -1.35
CA GLY A 6 1.68 6.35 -0.12
C GLY A 6 0.25 5.96 0.27
N GLN A 7 0.03 5.87 1.59
CA GLN A 7 -1.21 5.37 2.19
C GLN A 7 -2.47 6.09 1.72
N GLU A 8 -2.39 7.41 1.53
CA GLU A 8 -3.52 8.24 1.07
C GLU A 8 -4.05 7.82 -0.31
N TYR A 9 -3.16 7.29 -1.17
CA TYR A 9 -3.46 7.00 -2.57
C TYR A 9 -3.69 5.51 -2.85
N TRP A 10 -3.64 4.64 -1.83
CA TRP A 10 -3.95 3.21 -2.00
C TRP A 10 -5.32 2.94 -2.64
N PRO A 11 -6.42 3.63 -2.27
CA PRO A 11 -7.70 3.44 -2.95
C PRO A 11 -7.63 3.78 -4.44
N ALA A 12 -7.06 4.94 -4.78
CA ALA A 12 -6.93 5.37 -6.19
C ALA A 12 -6.02 4.44 -7.02
N TYR A 13 -5.00 3.85 -6.39
CA TYR A 13 -4.15 2.84 -7.01
C TYR A 13 -4.94 1.56 -7.33
N LEU A 14 -5.70 1.03 -6.37
CA LEU A 14 -6.53 -0.16 -6.54
C LEU A 14 -7.65 0.07 -7.56
N ASP A 15 -8.32 1.23 -7.52
CA ASP A 15 -9.30 1.65 -8.52
C ASP A 15 -8.71 1.66 -9.93
N SER A 16 -7.47 2.14 -10.05
CA SER A 16 -6.77 2.17 -11.33
C SER A 16 -6.44 0.77 -11.83
N VAL A 17 -6.03 -0.15 -10.95
CA VAL A 17 -5.83 -1.56 -11.29
C VAL A 17 -7.15 -2.19 -11.75
N ALA A 18 -8.24 -2.03 -10.99
CA ALA A 18 -9.55 -2.59 -11.31
C ALA A 18 -10.07 -2.07 -12.66
N ARG A 19 -9.98 -0.75 -12.91
CA ARG A 19 -10.42 -0.11 -14.16
C ARG A 19 -9.68 -0.60 -15.39
N LEU A 20 -8.40 -0.95 -15.24
CA LEU A 20 -7.54 -1.36 -16.36
C LEU A 20 -7.58 -2.87 -16.63
N LEU A 21 -8.15 -3.67 -15.74
CA LEU A 21 -8.36 -5.10 -15.97
C LEU A 21 -9.48 -5.32 -17.00
N LYS A 22 -9.29 -6.35 -17.83
CA LYS A 22 -10.40 -6.88 -18.66
C LYS A 22 -11.51 -7.40 -17.75
N PRO A 23 -12.77 -7.45 -18.21
CA PRO A 23 -13.85 -8.10 -17.46
C PRO A 23 -13.46 -9.52 -17.03
N GLY A 24 -13.57 -9.81 -15.73
CA GLY A 24 -13.15 -11.09 -15.12
C GLY A 24 -11.63 -11.29 -14.97
N GLY A 25 -10.83 -10.28 -15.30
CA GLY A 25 -9.38 -10.28 -15.12
C GLY A 25 -8.96 -10.33 -13.65
N ARG A 26 -7.74 -10.78 -13.40
CA ARG A 26 -7.14 -10.83 -12.06
C ARG A 26 -5.79 -10.12 -12.08
N ALA A 27 -5.49 -9.41 -11.01
CA ALA A 27 -4.17 -8.84 -10.76
C ALA A 27 -3.54 -9.56 -9.55
N ALA A 28 -2.22 -9.74 -9.60
CA ALA A 28 -1.42 -10.09 -8.44
C ALA A 28 -0.58 -8.86 -8.08
N ILE A 29 -0.70 -8.40 -6.83
CA ILE A 29 0.07 -7.26 -6.31
C ILE A 29 1.05 -7.83 -5.28
N GLN A 30 2.33 -7.66 -5.55
CA GLN A 30 3.40 -8.02 -4.62
C GLN A 30 3.88 -6.76 -3.90
N PHE A 31 4.07 -6.85 -2.59
CA PHE A 31 4.51 -5.75 -1.74
C PHE A 31 5.30 -6.26 -0.53
N ILE A 32 6.01 -5.35 0.12
CA ILE A 32 6.61 -5.54 1.43
C ILE A 32 5.58 -5.11 2.49
N SER A 33 5.16 -6.06 3.32
CA SER A 33 4.23 -5.80 4.41
C SER A 33 4.94 -5.48 5.73
N ILE A 34 4.19 -4.90 6.65
CA ILE A 34 4.55 -4.78 8.06
C ILE A 34 3.45 -5.42 8.89
N ASP A 35 3.80 -5.91 10.09
CA ASP A 35 2.81 -6.38 11.05
C ASP A 35 1.79 -5.27 11.36
N HIS A 36 0.50 -5.60 11.24
CA HIS A 36 -0.62 -4.69 11.51
C HIS A 36 -0.49 -3.98 12.86
N ALA A 37 -0.03 -4.69 13.90
CA ALA A 37 0.15 -4.14 15.24
C ALA A 37 1.23 -3.04 15.31
N LEU A 38 2.20 -3.07 14.38
CA LEU A 38 3.28 -2.09 14.30
C LEU A 38 2.95 -0.92 13.36
N PHE A 39 2.02 -1.11 12.43
CA PHE A 39 1.72 -0.14 11.38
C PHE A 39 1.37 1.24 11.92
N GLY A 40 0.52 1.31 12.97
CA GLY A 40 0.11 2.60 13.54
C GLY A 40 1.27 3.46 14.03
N ALA A 41 2.24 2.85 14.73
CA ALA A 41 3.44 3.54 15.16
C ALA A 41 4.35 3.88 13.98
N TYR A 42 4.57 2.92 13.07
CA TYR A 42 5.39 3.09 11.87
C TYR A 42 4.91 4.22 10.94
N ALA A 43 3.59 4.35 10.73
CA ALA A 43 3.01 5.36 9.86
C ALA A 43 2.92 6.75 10.51
N SER A 44 3.09 6.85 11.82
CA SER A 44 2.92 8.11 12.56
C SER A 44 4.12 9.06 12.46
N SER A 45 5.28 8.59 12.04
CA SER A 45 6.50 9.39 11.93
C SER A 45 7.51 8.79 10.96
N ALA A 46 8.31 9.64 10.32
CA ALA A 46 9.37 9.20 9.42
C ALA A 46 10.56 8.62 10.19
N ASP A 47 10.85 7.33 9.97
CA ASP A 47 12.07 6.67 10.45
C ASP A 47 13.28 6.95 9.53
N PHE A 48 14.43 6.35 9.83
CA PHE A 48 15.65 6.50 9.02
C PHE A 48 15.44 6.07 7.55
N ILE A 49 14.72 4.98 7.32
CA ILE A 49 14.47 4.46 5.96
C ILE A 49 13.55 5.43 5.22
N GLN A 50 12.45 5.85 5.84
CA GLN A 50 11.52 6.83 5.26
C GLN A 50 12.16 8.20 5.06
N THR A 51 13.17 8.58 5.84
CA THR A 51 13.82 9.90 5.73
C THR A 51 14.93 9.92 4.68
N TYR A 52 15.75 8.87 4.61
CA TYR A 52 17.02 8.91 3.87
C TYR A 52 17.16 7.91 2.74
N VAL A 53 16.40 6.80 2.75
CA VAL A 53 16.53 5.74 1.74
C VAL A 53 15.35 5.78 0.78
N PHE A 54 14.12 5.80 1.31
CA PHE A 54 12.88 5.86 0.56
C PHE A 54 11.96 6.99 1.07
N PRO A 55 12.27 8.26 0.76
CA PRO A 55 11.40 9.40 1.06
C PRO A 55 9.96 9.19 0.61
N GLY A 56 9.02 9.25 1.56
CA GLY A 56 7.58 9.07 1.32
C GLY A 56 7.13 7.63 1.11
N GLY A 57 8.03 6.65 1.22
CA GLY A 57 7.70 5.23 1.16
C GLY A 57 6.91 4.76 2.39
N MET A 58 5.98 3.83 2.18
CA MET A 58 5.10 3.28 3.21
C MET A 58 4.95 1.75 3.02
N LEU A 59 5.39 0.97 4.00
CA LEU A 59 5.10 -0.47 4.04
C LEU A 59 3.61 -0.73 4.17
N ILE A 60 3.16 -1.88 3.68
CA ILE A 60 1.73 -2.18 3.56
C ILE A 60 1.20 -2.84 4.83
N ASP A 61 0.12 -2.27 5.38
CA ASP A 61 -0.77 -2.92 6.33
C ASP A 61 -1.74 -3.82 5.56
N GLU A 62 -1.41 -5.11 5.48
CA GLU A 62 -2.12 -6.07 4.62
C GLU A 62 -3.63 -6.14 4.90
N PRO A 63 -4.13 -6.29 6.16
CA PRO A 63 -5.57 -6.28 6.43
C PRO A 63 -6.30 -5.05 5.91
N ARG A 64 -5.69 -3.87 6.06
CA ARG A 64 -6.28 -2.61 5.59
C ARG A 64 -6.26 -2.51 4.08
N PHE A 65 -5.15 -2.90 3.45
CA PHE A 65 -5.01 -2.87 2.00
C PHE A 65 -5.92 -3.89 1.32
N GLU A 66 -6.11 -5.07 1.91
CA GLU A 66 -7.05 -6.08 1.45
C GLU A 66 -8.50 -5.57 1.52
N ALA A 67 -8.89 -4.91 2.61
CA ALA A 67 -10.22 -4.32 2.73
C ALA A 67 -10.51 -3.35 1.57
N LEU A 68 -9.57 -2.44 1.28
CA LEU A 68 -9.68 -1.50 0.15
C LEU A 68 -9.75 -2.19 -1.22
N ALA A 69 -9.15 -3.39 -1.36
CA ALA A 69 -9.16 -4.13 -2.63
C ALA A 69 -10.46 -4.92 -2.85
N ARG A 70 -11.29 -5.06 -1.82
CA ARG A 70 -12.58 -5.77 -1.85
C ARG A 70 -13.77 -4.83 -1.99
N ASP A 71 -13.59 -3.55 -1.66
CA ASP A 71 -14.56 -2.47 -1.88
C ASP A 71 -14.73 -2.15 -3.38
#